data_AF-A0AAE9Z6B3-F1
#
_entry.id   AF-A0AAE9Z6B3-F1
#
_cell.length_a   1.000
_cell.length_b   1.000
_cell.length_c   1.000
_cell.angle_alpha   90.00
_cell.angle_beta   90.00
_cell.angle_gamma   90.00
#
_symmetry.space_group_name_H-M   'P 1'
#
loop_
_entity.id
_entity.type
_entity.pdbx_description
1 polymer ?
#
loop_
_entity_poly.entity_id
_entity_poly.type
_entity_poly.pdbx_seq_one_letter_code
_entity_poly.pdbx_strand_id
1 'polypeptide(L)'
;MITKNDTVFIPISLGNHYYSTKVLEFIKSYVLPLCSNAQILICDQLRVIIYKMRNVGSHDFISAKVDKEVAQFKRTLNNCGIPNKTTEINTWELVSDSLSYHGILSNVEALVANNPVLRDYVHSLANKLIIRFLNSEQVNAETLLLQKFYIIEETAISLYMTEIYGAQIELYRREEEGLIKYLYKYHTPELKEILHKPVLNRTFISLESIYC
;
A
#
# COMPACT_ATOMS: atom_id res chain seq x y z
N MET A 1 15.89 0.45 -13.06
CA MET A 1 16.44 -0.92 -13.07
C MET A 1 16.81 -1.24 -11.63
N ILE A 2 16.41 -2.41 -11.10
CA ILE A 2 16.76 -2.82 -9.72
C ILE A 2 18.21 -3.32 -9.72
N THR A 3 18.98 -2.90 -8.73
CA THR A 3 20.40 -3.19 -8.54
C THR A 3 20.65 -3.81 -7.16
N LYS A 4 21.81 -4.48 -7.01
CA LYS A 4 22.16 -5.21 -5.78
C LYS A 4 22.29 -4.34 -4.53
N ASN A 5 22.27 -3.02 -4.67
CA ASN A 5 22.29 -2.09 -3.55
C ASN A 5 20.88 -1.62 -3.15
N ASP A 6 19.87 -1.87 -3.98
CA ASP A 6 18.52 -1.36 -3.77
C ASP A 6 17.76 -2.21 -2.75
N THR A 7 17.01 -1.55 -1.89
CA THR A 7 16.01 -2.18 -1.03
C THR A 7 14.62 -2.00 -1.63
N VAL A 8 13.88 -3.09 -1.76
CA VAL A 8 12.57 -3.12 -2.44
C VAL A 8 11.45 -3.27 -1.41
N PHE A 9 10.39 -2.49 -1.56
CA PHE A 9 9.12 -2.62 -0.86
C PHE A 9 8.07 -3.21 -1.80
N ILE A 10 7.40 -4.29 -1.38
CA ILE A 10 6.33 -4.95 -2.13
C ILE A 10 5.05 -4.95 -1.29
N PRO A 11 4.16 -3.95 -1.45
CA PRO A 11 2.87 -3.97 -0.78
C PRO A 11 1.96 -5.06 -1.39
N ILE A 12 1.31 -5.84 -0.54
CA ILE A 12 0.35 -6.88 -0.94
C ILE A 12 -1.03 -6.48 -0.46
N SER A 13 -1.91 -6.12 -1.40
CA SER A 13 -3.33 -5.95 -1.15
C SER A 13 -4.04 -7.30 -1.15
N LEU A 14 -4.54 -7.74 0.01
CA LEU A 14 -5.28 -8.99 0.14
C LEU A 14 -6.60 -8.96 -0.62
N GLY A 15 -6.93 -10.08 -1.27
CA GLY A 15 -8.12 -10.22 -2.11
C GLY A 15 -7.97 -9.65 -3.53
N ASN A 16 -6.80 -9.11 -3.88
CA ASN A 16 -6.42 -8.91 -5.27
C ASN A 16 -5.82 -10.21 -5.81
N HIS A 17 -6.45 -10.83 -6.82
CA HIS A 17 -5.98 -12.08 -7.42
C HIS A 17 -4.67 -11.96 -8.22
N TYR A 18 -4.07 -10.77 -8.26
CA TYR A 18 -2.85 -10.52 -9.01
C TYR A 18 -1.65 -11.34 -8.51
N TYR A 19 -1.45 -11.44 -7.19
CA TYR A 19 -0.33 -12.17 -6.58
C TYR A 19 -0.56 -13.69 -6.58
N SER A 20 -0.82 -14.24 -7.78
CA SER A 20 -0.87 -15.66 -8.05
C SER A 20 0.50 -16.31 -7.88
N THR A 21 0.53 -17.65 -7.77
CA THR A 21 1.79 -18.42 -7.69
C THR A 21 2.78 -18.04 -8.78
N LYS A 22 2.32 -17.83 -10.02
CA LYS A 22 3.20 -17.45 -11.14
C LYS A 22 3.87 -16.09 -10.94
N VAL A 23 3.14 -15.10 -10.42
CA VAL A 23 3.70 -13.77 -10.12
C VAL A 23 4.69 -13.86 -8.96
N LEU A 24 4.37 -14.65 -7.94
CA LEU A 24 5.25 -14.89 -6.79
C LEU A 24 6.55 -15.61 -7.19
N GLU A 25 6.46 -16.61 -8.07
CA GLU A 25 7.62 -17.30 -8.67
C GLU A 25 8.49 -16.35 -9.50
N PHE A 26 7.88 -15.44 -10.26
CA PHE A 26 8.62 -14.40 -10.97
C PHE A 26 9.32 -13.44 -10.01
N ILE A 27 8.62 -12.92 -8.99
CA ILE A 27 9.24 -12.06 -7.98
C ILE A 27 10.44 -12.77 -7.36
N LYS A 28 10.29 -14.03 -6.96
CA LYS A 28 11.37 -14.83 -6.39
C LYS A 28 12.56 -15.02 -7.33
N SER A 29 12.31 -15.36 -8.59
CA SER A 29 13.36 -15.76 -9.53
C SER A 29 14.03 -14.57 -10.22
N TYR A 30 13.32 -13.45 -10.38
CA TYR A 30 13.79 -12.29 -11.13
C TYR A 30 14.06 -11.07 -10.27
N VAL A 31 13.18 -10.73 -9.31
CA VAL A 31 13.29 -9.49 -8.53
C VAL A 31 14.21 -9.67 -7.33
N LEU A 32 13.92 -10.67 -6.48
CA LEU A 32 14.64 -10.86 -5.20
C LEU A 32 16.16 -11.06 -5.37
N PRO A 33 16.68 -11.73 -6.43
CA PRO A 33 18.12 -11.87 -6.63
C PRO A 33 18.83 -10.58 -7.05
N LEU A 34 18.06 -9.57 -7.50
CA LEU A 34 18.60 -8.30 -7.97
C LEU A 34 18.73 -7.26 -6.86
N CYS A 35 18.00 -7.36 -5.75
CA CYS A 35 18.02 -6.38 -4.65
C CYS A 35 18.90 -6.83 -3.48
N SER A 36 19.34 -5.88 -2.65
CA SER A 36 20.04 -6.18 -1.38
C SER A 36 19.08 -6.80 -0.37
N ASN A 37 17.90 -6.20 -0.24
CA ASN A 37 16.83 -6.61 0.67
C ASN A 37 15.46 -6.37 0.04
N ALA A 38 14.47 -7.17 0.43
CA ALA A 38 13.08 -7.00 0.05
C ALA A 38 12.18 -7.06 1.28
N GLN A 39 11.31 -6.05 1.42
CA GLN A 39 10.26 -5.99 2.41
C GLN A 39 8.92 -6.22 1.74
N ILE A 40 8.34 -7.40 1.95
CA ILE A 40 6.97 -7.68 1.57
C ILE A 40 6.07 -7.28 2.74
N LEU A 41 5.10 -6.40 2.50
CA LEU A 41 4.13 -5.98 3.51
C LEU A 41 2.75 -6.46 3.09
N ILE A 42 2.15 -7.32 3.92
CA ILE A 42 0.76 -7.72 3.76
C ILE A 42 -0.11 -6.62 4.36
N CYS A 43 -0.84 -5.88 3.53
CA CYS A 43 -1.67 -4.74 3.93
C CYS A 43 -3.03 -5.21 4.49
N ASP A 44 -3.00 -5.98 5.57
CA ASP A 44 -4.14 -6.56 6.27
C ASP A 44 -5.07 -5.51 6.90
N GLN A 45 -4.55 -4.44 7.48
CA GLN A 45 -5.40 -3.35 7.99
C GLN A 45 -6.23 -2.68 6.89
N LEU A 46 -5.66 -2.49 5.70
CA LEU A 46 -6.40 -1.98 4.54
C LEU A 46 -7.51 -2.94 4.11
N ARG A 47 -7.31 -4.26 4.28
CA ARG A 47 -8.34 -5.28 4.03
C ARG A 47 -9.50 -5.20 5.04
N VAL A 48 -9.22 -4.89 6.30
CA VAL A 48 -10.26 -4.64 7.32
C VAL A 48 -11.16 -3.49 6.88
N ILE A 49 -10.59 -2.38 6.38
CA ILE A 49 -11.37 -1.24 5.89
C ILE A 49 -12.27 -1.64 4.72
N ILE A 50 -11.77 -2.43 3.77
CA ILE A 50 -12.57 -2.97 2.65
C ILE A 50 -13.76 -3.80 3.15
N TYR A 51 -13.55 -4.65 4.15
CA TYR A 51 -14.64 -5.45 4.72
C TYR A 51 -15.67 -4.65 5.52
N LYS A 52 -15.25 -3.56 6.17
CA LYS A 52 -16.17 -2.59 6.77
C LYS A 52 -17.04 -1.91 5.71
N MET A 53 -16.43 -1.42 4.62
CA MET A 53 -17.17 -0.80 3.50
C MET A 53 -18.19 -1.76 2.85
N ARG A 54 -17.91 -3.06 2.86
CA ARG A 54 -18.78 -4.12 2.31
C ARG A 54 -19.79 -4.68 3.31
N ASN A 55 -19.81 -4.19 4.54
CA ASN A 55 -20.66 -4.67 5.63
C ASN A 55 -20.61 -6.20 5.80
N VAL A 56 -19.41 -6.78 5.79
CA VAL A 56 -19.19 -8.25 5.78
C VAL A 56 -19.57 -8.91 7.11
N GLY A 57 -19.59 -8.16 8.21
CA GLY A 57 -19.96 -8.66 9.53
C GLY A 57 -19.48 -7.75 10.66
N SER A 58 -19.51 -8.27 11.90
CA SER A 58 -18.97 -7.58 13.07
C SER A 58 -17.44 -7.40 12.96
N HIS A 59 -16.90 -6.50 13.79
CA HIS A 59 -15.47 -6.28 13.86
C HIS A 59 -14.68 -7.57 14.11
N ASP A 60 -15.07 -8.36 15.11
CA ASP A 60 -14.39 -9.63 15.45
C ASP A 60 -14.42 -10.62 14.30
N PHE A 61 -15.54 -10.70 13.58
CA PHE A 61 -15.66 -11.56 12.40
C PHE A 61 -14.73 -11.10 11.28
N ILE A 62 -14.67 -9.79 11.02
CA ILE A 62 -13.79 -9.20 10.02
C ILE A 62 -12.32 -9.49 10.36
N SER A 63 -11.90 -9.23 11.60
CA SER A 63 -10.53 -9.48 12.05
C SER A 63 -10.15 -10.95 11.89
N ALA A 64 -10.98 -11.88 12.40
CA ALA A 64 -10.72 -13.32 12.27
C ALA A 64 -10.70 -13.79 10.80
N LYS A 65 -11.46 -13.15 9.91
CA LYS A 65 -11.44 -13.44 8.47
C LYS A 65 -10.15 -12.95 7.82
N VAL A 66 -9.69 -11.74 8.15
CA VAL A 66 -8.43 -11.19 7.64
C VAL A 66 -7.24 -12.01 8.14
N ASP A 67 -7.21 -12.41 9.40
CA ASP A 67 -6.14 -13.26 9.96
C ASP A 67 -6.01 -14.58 9.20
N LYS A 68 -7.14 -15.20 8.85
CA LYS A 68 -7.15 -16.42 8.02
C LYS A 68 -6.58 -16.16 6.62
N GLU A 69 -6.91 -15.04 5.99
CA GLU A 69 -6.38 -14.65 4.67
C GLU A 69 -4.87 -14.37 4.73
N VAL A 70 -4.41 -13.67 5.77
CA VAL A 70 -2.97 -13.43 6.03
C VAL A 70 -2.25 -14.77 6.20
N ALA A 71 -2.76 -15.66 7.05
CA ALA A 71 -2.14 -16.96 7.29
C ALA A 71 -2.11 -17.82 6.01
N GLN A 72 -3.17 -17.79 5.20
CA GLN A 72 -3.20 -18.47 3.91
C GLN A 72 -2.18 -17.90 2.94
N PHE A 73 -2.08 -16.57 2.84
CA PHE A 73 -1.13 -15.94 1.94
C PHE A 73 0.32 -16.17 2.37
N LYS A 74 0.63 -16.09 3.67
CA LYS A 74 1.95 -16.47 4.21
C LYS A 74 2.32 -17.91 3.86
N ARG A 75 1.38 -18.87 3.93
CA ARG A 75 1.60 -20.25 3.46
C ARG A 75 1.92 -20.30 1.97
N THR A 76 1.22 -19.54 1.14
CA THR A 76 1.52 -19.45 -0.31
C THR A 76 2.93 -18.91 -0.56
N LEU A 77 3.34 -17.84 0.13
CA LEU A 77 4.70 -17.29 0.04
C LEU A 77 5.77 -18.32 0.45
N ASN A 78 5.53 -19.05 1.54
CA ASN A 78 6.41 -20.12 2.01
C ASN A 78 6.53 -21.25 1.00
N ASN A 79 5.42 -21.70 0.42
CA ASN A 79 5.41 -22.75 -0.60
C ASN A 79 6.13 -22.31 -1.89
N CYS A 80 6.09 -21.02 -2.22
CA CYS A 80 6.89 -20.46 -3.31
C CYS A 80 8.38 -20.36 -2.94
N GLY A 81 8.75 -20.48 -1.66
CA GLY A 81 10.12 -20.29 -1.16
C GLY A 81 10.58 -18.83 -1.24
N ILE A 82 9.67 -17.88 -1.02
CA ILE A 82 9.97 -16.44 -1.00
C ILE A 82 10.77 -16.03 0.24
N PRO A 83 10.37 -16.37 1.47
CA PRO A 83 11.17 -15.98 2.64
C PRO A 83 12.57 -16.60 2.54
N ASN A 84 13.57 -15.74 2.68
CA ASN A 84 14.98 -16.09 2.60
C ASN A 84 15.79 -15.05 3.42
N LYS A 85 17.12 -15.13 3.41
CA LYS A 85 17.98 -14.26 4.22
C LYS A 85 17.84 -12.75 3.94
N THR A 86 17.39 -12.37 2.75
CA THR A 86 17.27 -10.97 2.31
C THR A 86 15.81 -10.58 2.06
N THR A 87 14.84 -11.39 2.47
CA THR A 87 13.41 -11.12 2.24
C THR A 87 12.62 -11.27 3.53
N GLU A 88 12.05 -10.16 3.99
CA GLU A 88 11.21 -10.10 5.17
C GLU A 88 9.73 -10.00 4.76
N ILE A 89 8.87 -10.73 5.47
CA ILE A 89 7.43 -10.72 5.25
C ILE A 89 6.77 -10.22 6.53
N ASN A 90 6.25 -9.01 6.46
CA ASN A 90 5.60 -8.34 7.58
C ASN A 90 4.11 -8.07 7.28
N THR A 91 3.35 -7.82 8.34
CA THR A 91 1.97 -7.34 8.32
C THR A 91 1.96 -5.87 8.76
N TRP A 92 0.77 -5.27 8.83
CA TRP A 92 0.60 -3.91 9.34
C TRP A 92 1.29 -3.64 10.68
N GLU A 93 1.39 -4.66 11.53
CA GLU A 93 2.02 -4.58 12.85
C GLU A 93 3.42 -3.94 12.81
N LEU A 94 4.18 -4.13 11.72
CA LEU A 94 5.49 -3.49 11.50
C LEU A 94 5.47 -1.97 11.69
N VAL A 95 4.39 -1.31 11.27
CA VAL A 95 4.27 0.16 11.31
C VAL A 95 3.34 0.64 12.43
N SER A 96 2.61 -0.27 13.08
CA SER A 96 1.54 0.06 14.01
C SER A 96 1.98 0.87 15.24
N ASP A 97 3.18 0.65 15.74
CA ASP A 97 3.74 1.37 16.91
C ASP A 97 4.75 2.47 16.51
N SER A 98 4.94 2.70 15.21
CA SER A 98 5.92 3.67 14.71
C SER A 98 5.39 5.10 14.83
N LEU A 99 5.99 5.90 15.72
CA LEU A 99 5.68 7.33 15.84
C LEU A 99 5.89 8.08 14.51
N SER A 100 6.90 7.69 13.74
CA SER A 100 7.15 8.28 12.41
C SER A 100 6.07 7.93 11.41
N TYR A 101 5.51 6.72 11.46
CA TYR A 101 4.37 6.33 10.63
C TYR A 101 3.14 7.19 10.96
N HIS A 102 2.78 7.27 12.24
CA HIS A 102 1.64 8.08 12.70
C HIS A 102 1.81 9.56 12.38
N GLY A 103 3.02 10.10 12.51
CA GLY A 103 3.35 11.47 12.10
C GLY A 103 3.11 11.70 10.61
N ILE A 104 3.54 10.78 9.74
CA ILE A 104 3.27 10.87 8.30
C ILE A 104 1.77 10.80 8.02
N LEU A 105 1.07 9.85 8.63
CA LEU A 105 -0.37 9.69 8.46
C LEU A 105 -1.11 10.98 8.79
N SER A 106 -0.89 11.54 10.00
CA SER A 106 -1.50 12.80 10.42
C SER A 106 -1.12 13.98 9.53
N ASN A 107 0.13 14.03 9.03
CA ASN A 107 0.54 15.10 8.12
C ASN A 107 -0.14 15.00 6.75
N VAL A 108 -0.31 13.79 6.20
CA VAL A 108 -1.05 13.58 4.94
C VAL A 108 -2.52 13.94 5.13
N GLU A 109 -3.13 13.53 6.24
CA GLU A 109 -4.50 13.92 6.61
C GLU A 109 -4.66 15.44 6.66
N ALA A 110 -3.77 16.12 7.37
CA ALA A 110 -3.77 17.57 7.49
C ALA A 110 -3.57 18.27 6.13
N LEU A 111 -2.66 17.76 5.29
CA LEU A 111 -2.43 18.28 3.95
C LEU A 111 -3.68 18.17 3.08
N VAL A 112 -4.34 17.01 3.08
CA VAL A 112 -5.60 16.80 2.34
C VAL A 112 -6.72 17.67 2.90
N ALA A 113 -6.83 17.82 4.22
CA ALA A 113 -7.88 18.62 4.86
C ALA A 113 -7.74 20.12 4.56
N ASN A 114 -6.52 20.64 4.58
CA ASN A 114 -6.22 22.07 4.46
C ASN A 114 -6.08 22.55 3.02
N ASN A 115 -5.85 21.66 2.06
CA ASN A 115 -5.74 22.00 0.64
C ASN A 115 -7.04 21.62 -0.12
N PRO A 116 -7.86 22.61 -0.57
CA PRO A 116 -9.12 22.33 -1.25
C PRO A 116 -8.97 21.48 -2.51
N VAL A 117 -7.90 21.69 -3.29
CA VAL A 117 -7.65 20.95 -4.54
C VAL A 117 -7.38 19.47 -4.22
N LEU A 118 -6.55 19.20 -3.22
CA LEU A 118 -6.28 17.83 -2.78
C LEU A 118 -7.52 17.18 -2.17
N ARG A 119 -8.30 17.92 -1.39
CA ARG A 119 -9.55 17.43 -0.82
C ARG A 119 -10.54 16.99 -1.89
N ASP A 120 -10.71 17.80 -2.93
CA ASP A 120 -11.61 17.52 -4.06
C ASP A 120 -11.08 16.36 -4.91
N TYR A 121 -9.76 16.27 -5.10
CA TYR A 121 -9.11 15.14 -5.76
C TYR A 121 -9.35 13.82 -5.01
N VAL A 122 -9.08 13.78 -3.70
CA VAL A 122 -9.29 12.59 -2.85
C VAL A 122 -10.77 12.22 -2.81
N HIS A 123 -11.67 13.19 -2.73
CA HIS A 123 -13.12 12.93 -2.81
C HIS A 123 -13.51 12.28 -4.14
N SER A 124 -13.02 12.82 -5.26
CA SER A 124 -13.29 12.29 -6.60
C SER A 124 -12.71 10.89 -6.81
N LEU A 125 -11.48 10.68 -6.34
CA LEU A 125 -10.81 9.38 -6.37
C LEU A 125 -11.57 8.34 -5.53
N ALA A 126 -12.01 8.71 -4.33
CA ALA A 126 -12.77 7.82 -3.45
C ALA A 126 -14.09 7.38 -4.11
N ASN A 127 -14.85 8.31 -4.69
CA ASN A 127 -16.07 7.98 -5.44
C ASN A 127 -15.78 7.02 -6.61
N LYS A 128 -14.75 7.33 -7.42
CA LYS A 128 -14.33 6.50 -8.56
C LYS A 128 -13.97 5.08 -8.14
N LEU A 129 -13.23 4.93 -7.03
CA LEU A 129 -12.78 3.62 -6.56
C LEU A 129 -13.93 2.81 -5.96
N ILE A 130 -14.80 3.41 -5.14
CA ILE A 130 -15.94 2.71 -4.53
C ILE A 130 -16.86 2.09 -5.59
N ILE A 131 -17.18 2.84 -6.64
CA ILE A 131 -18.09 2.39 -7.70
C ILE A 131 -17.56 1.14 -8.43
N ARG A 132 -16.24 0.86 -8.39
CA ARG A 132 -15.66 -0.34 -8.99
C ARG A 132 -16.01 -1.63 -8.24
N PHE A 133 -16.41 -1.56 -6.98
CA PHE A 133 -16.63 -2.76 -6.15
C PHE A 133 -17.89 -2.74 -5.29
N LEU A 134 -18.61 -1.61 -5.23
CA LEU A 134 -19.94 -1.50 -4.64
C LEU A 134 -20.92 -0.96 -5.68
N ASN A 135 -22.18 -1.42 -5.62
CA ASN A 135 -23.24 -0.81 -6.39
C ASN A 135 -23.50 0.62 -5.89
N SER A 136 -23.93 1.53 -6.76
CA SER A 136 -24.21 2.93 -6.39
C SER A 136 -25.15 3.08 -5.19
N GLU A 137 -26.10 2.16 -5.03
CA GLU A 137 -27.07 2.12 -3.92
C GLU A 137 -26.43 1.80 -2.55
N GLN A 138 -25.23 1.20 -2.53
CA GLN A 138 -24.48 0.88 -1.31
C GLN A 138 -23.49 1.98 -0.93
N VAL A 139 -23.36 3.01 -1.75
CA VAL A 139 -22.47 4.15 -1.50
C VAL A 139 -23.19 5.14 -0.61
N ASN A 140 -22.76 5.23 0.64
CA ASN A 140 -23.22 6.23 1.61
C ASN A 140 -22.04 7.06 2.15
N ALA A 141 -22.34 8.04 2.99
CA ALA A 141 -21.33 8.95 3.54
C ALA A 141 -20.25 8.21 4.37
N GLU A 142 -20.62 7.15 5.08
CA GLU A 142 -19.71 6.33 5.88
C GLU A 142 -18.76 5.53 4.98
N THR A 143 -19.28 4.86 3.95
CA THR A 143 -18.47 4.15 2.95
C THR A 143 -17.49 5.09 2.27
N LEU A 144 -17.94 6.29 1.88
CA LEU A 144 -17.09 7.30 1.27
C LEU A 144 -15.99 7.78 2.22
N LEU A 145 -16.31 7.96 3.51
CA LEU A 145 -15.33 8.33 4.52
C LEU A 145 -14.28 7.23 4.70
N LEU A 146 -14.70 5.96 4.81
CA LEU A 146 -13.79 4.81 4.90
C LEU A 146 -12.87 4.69 3.68
N GLN A 147 -13.37 4.96 2.47
CA GLN A 147 -12.53 4.94 1.28
C GLN A 147 -11.50 6.07 1.27
N LYS A 148 -11.84 7.26 1.77
CA LYS A 148 -10.87 8.35 1.91
C LYS A 148 -9.78 7.97 2.91
N PHE A 149 -10.16 7.39 4.05
CA PHE A 149 -9.19 6.84 5.00
C PHE A 149 -8.31 5.79 4.35
N TYR A 150 -8.88 4.82 3.62
CA TYR A 150 -8.10 3.84 2.86
C TYR A 150 -7.05 4.49 1.95
N ILE A 151 -7.42 5.51 1.18
CA ILE A 151 -6.52 6.19 0.23
C ILE A 151 -5.37 6.91 0.95
N ILE A 152 -5.70 7.59 2.06
CA ILE A 152 -4.72 8.31 2.87
C ILE A 152 -3.77 7.33 3.55
N GLU A 153 -4.31 6.28 4.17
CA GLU A 153 -3.57 5.21 4.84
C GLU A 153 -2.61 4.50 3.86
N GLU A 154 -3.11 4.13 2.67
CA GLU A 154 -2.30 3.53 1.59
C GLU A 154 -1.13 4.44 1.20
N THR A 155 -1.38 5.74 1.09
CA THR A 155 -0.37 6.74 0.78
C THR A 155 0.65 6.87 1.91
N ALA A 156 0.20 6.95 3.15
CA ALA A 156 1.05 7.11 4.33
C ALA A 156 2.04 5.94 4.49
N ILE A 157 1.58 4.69 4.31
CA ILE A 157 2.46 3.52 4.37
C ILE A 157 3.51 3.60 3.27
N SER A 158 3.09 3.89 2.04
CA SER A 158 4.03 3.91 0.92
C SER A 158 5.11 4.97 1.16
N LEU A 159 4.73 6.16 1.64
CA LEU A 159 5.67 7.20 2.04
C LEU A 159 6.57 6.74 3.19
N TYR A 160 6.02 6.15 4.25
CA TYR A 160 6.81 5.65 5.37
C TYR A 160 7.83 4.60 4.91
N MET A 161 7.40 3.59 4.15
CA MET A 161 8.26 2.50 3.69
C MET A 161 9.36 2.98 2.75
N THR A 162 9.05 3.92 1.87
CA THR A 162 10.00 4.35 0.82
C THR A 162 10.88 5.52 1.24
N GLU A 163 10.38 6.40 2.12
CA GLU A 163 11.09 7.62 2.51
C GLU A 163 11.71 7.57 3.91
N ILE A 164 11.17 6.76 4.83
CA ILE A 164 11.66 6.67 6.22
C ILE A 164 12.31 5.31 6.50
N TYR A 165 11.61 4.21 6.22
CA TYR A 165 12.12 2.85 6.46
C TYR A 165 13.32 2.51 5.56
N GLY A 166 13.39 3.12 4.37
CA GLY A 166 14.54 3.02 3.47
C GLY A 166 14.38 2.04 2.30
N ALA A 167 13.18 1.50 2.07
CA ALA A 167 12.87 0.67 0.92
C ALA A 167 12.54 1.51 -0.32
N GLN A 168 13.58 2.08 -0.93
CA GLN A 168 13.49 3.13 -1.95
C GLN A 168 12.69 2.74 -3.20
N ILE A 169 12.68 1.45 -3.56
CA ILE A 169 11.93 0.97 -4.72
C ILE A 169 10.61 0.37 -4.25
N GLU A 170 9.49 0.99 -4.61
CA GLU A 170 8.18 0.36 -4.47
C GLU A 170 7.84 -0.43 -5.72
N LEU A 171 7.59 -1.71 -5.54
CA LEU A 171 7.22 -2.64 -6.58
C LEU A 171 5.78 -3.13 -6.37
N TYR A 172 4.87 -2.65 -7.20
CA TYR A 172 3.46 -3.01 -7.13
C TYR A 172 2.90 -3.37 -8.50
N ARG A 173 1.72 -4.01 -8.53
CA ARG A 173 1.05 -4.48 -9.74
C ARG A 173 1.16 -3.50 -10.91
N ARG A 174 0.69 -2.27 -10.70
CA ARG A 174 0.68 -1.20 -11.69
C ARG A 174 0.63 0.17 -11.03
N GLU A 175 1.09 1.19 -11.74
CA GLU A 175 1.01 2.58 -11.27
C GLU A 175 -0.40 3.15 -11.56
N GLU A 176 -1.39 2.81 -10.74
CA GLU A 176 -2.72 3.41 -10.86
C GLU A 176 -2.73 4.88 -10.43
N GLU A 177 -3.74 5.62 -10.87
CA GLU A 177 -4.05 6.94 -10.33
C GLU A 177 -4.36 6.81 -8.84
N GLY A 178 -3.39 7.14 -8.01
CA GLY A 178 -3.50 7.17 -6.55
C GLY A 178 -3.01 8.49 -5.99
N LEU A 179 -3.39 8.78 -4.73
CA LEU A 179 -2.99 10.03 -4.06
C LEU A 179 -1.47 10.18 -4.02
N ILE A 180 -0.71 9.13 -3.73
CA ILE A 180 0.76 9.23 -3.74
C ILE A 180 1.32 9.72 -5.09
N LYS A 181 0.86 9.17 -6.21
CA LYS A 181 1.30 9.60 -7.54
C LYS A 181 0.95 11.06 -7.80
N TYR A 182 -0.25 11.47 -7.37
CA TYR A 182 -0.70 12.86 -7.48
C TYR A 182 0.18 13.81 -6.66
N LEU A 183 0.53 13.45 -5.42
CA LEU A 183 1.42 14.22 -4.56
C LEU A 183 2.82 14.37 -5.16
N TYR A 184 3.44 13.28 -5.61
CA TYR A 184 4.77 13.36 -6.24
C TYR A 184 4.77 14.22 -7.51
N LYS A 185 3.66 14.24 -8.27
CA LYS A 185 3.57 14.96 -9.54
C LYS A 185 3.22 16.43 -9.40
N TYR A 186 2.34 16.79 -8.45
CA TYR A 186 1.73 18.12 -8.38
C TYR A 186 1.97 18.85 -7.06
N HIS A 187 2.33 18.14 -5.99
CA HIS A 187 2.53 18.70 -4.64
C HIS A 187 3.87 18.25 -4.05
N THR A 188 4.91 18.16 -4.89
CA THR A 188 6.25 17.75 -4.44
C THR A 188 6.82 18.66 -3.35
N PRO A 189 6.69 20.00 -3.41
CA PRO A 189 7.18 20.88 -2.35
C PRO A 189 6.51 20.60 -1.00
N GLU A 190 5.19 20.50 -0.97
CA GLU A 190 4.42 20.20 0.25
C GLU A 190 4.76 18.80 0.77
N LEU A 191 4.93 17.82 -0.12
CA LEU A 191 5.35 16.48 0.26
C LEU A 191 6.74 16.46 0.93
N LYS A 192 7.70 17.23 0.40
CA LYS A 192 9.03 17.41 1.01
C LYS A 192 8.94 18.08 2.38
N GLU A 193 8.07 19.07 2.52
CA GLU A 193 7.83 19.78 3.78
C GLU A 193 7.29 18.84 4.85
N ILE A 194 6.22 18.09 4.57
CA ILE A 194 5.59 17.19 5.56
C ILE A 194 6.46 15.99 5.93
N LEU A 195 7.41 15.62 5.07
CA LEU A 195 8.39 14.56 5.33
C LEU A 195 9.69 15.09 5.94
N HIS A 196 9.84 16.42 6.04
CA HIS A 196 11.08 17.08 6.47
C HIS A 196 12.33 16.65 5.68
N LYS A 197 12.18 16.45 4.35
CA LYS A 197 13.26 15.97 3.48
C LYS A 197 13.53 16.91 2.31
N PRO A 198 14.81 17.24 2.01
CA PRO A 198 15.14 18.05 0.84
C PRO A 198 14.98 17.26 -0.48
N VAL A 199 15.12 15.93 -0.42
CA VAL A 199 15.07 15.00 -1.55
C VAL A 199 14.16 13.83 -1.20
N LEU A 200 13.31 13.45 -2.16
CA LEU A 200 12.45 12.28 -2.10
C LEU A 200 13.14 11.13 -2.85
N ASN A 201 13.16 9.94 -2.26
CA ASN A 201 13.94 8.81 -2.75
C ASN A 201 13.09 7.76 -3.48
N ARG A 202 11.77 7.78 -3.29
CA ARG A 202 10.86 6.77 -3.83
C ARG A 202 10.98 6.64 -5.34
N THR A 203 11.19 5.42 -5.80
CA THR A 203 11.08 5.01 -7.20
C THR A 203 9.99 3.95 -7.32
N PHE A 204 9.02 4.16 -8.21
CA PHE A 204 7.98 3.16 -8.48
C PHE A 204 8.34 2.29 -9.66
N ILE A 205 8.13 0.97 -9.54
CA ILE A 205 8.23 0.01 -10.63
C ILE A 205 6.93 -0.79 -10.72
N SER A 206 6.35 -0.83 -11.92
CA SER A 206 5.16 -1.65 -12.20
C SER A 206 5.58 -3.10 -12.46
N LEU A 207 5.04 -4.05 -11.68
CA LEU A 207 5.21 -5.48 -11.94
C LEU A 207 4.69 -5.86 -13.33
N GLU A 208 3.51 -5.36 -13.72
CA GLU A 208 2.94 -5.62 -15.05
C GLU A 208 3.84 -5.13 -16.20
N SER A 209 4.78 -4.20 -15.94
CA SER A 209 5.73 -3.71 -16.96
C SER A 209 6.99 -4.57 -17.13
N ILE A 210 7.29 -5.42 -16.15
CA ILE A 210 8.50 -6.28 -16.14
C ILE A 210 8.16 -7.77 -16.12
N TYR A 211 6.93 -8.13 -15.78
CA TYR A 211 6.37 -9.49 -15.77
C TYR A 211 5.60 -9.74 -17.08
N CYS A 212 6.31 -9.74 -18.22
CA CYS A 212 5.77 -10.10 -19.53
C CYS A 212 5.93 -11.60 -19.78
#